data_AF-A0A2Z6A985-F1
#
_entry.id   AF-A0A2Z6A985-F1
#
_cell.length_a   1.000
_cell.length_b   1.000
_cell.length_c   1.000
_cell.angle_alpha   90.00
_cell.angle_beta   90.00
_cell.angle_gamma   90.00
#
_symmetry.space_group_name_H-M   'P 1'
#
loop_
_entity.id
_entity.type
_entity.pdbx_description
1 polymer ?
#
loop_
_entity_poly.entity_id
_entity_poly.type
_entity_poly.pdbx_seq_one_letter_code
_entity_poly.pdbx_strand_id
1 'polypeptide(L)'
;VVHLWVEGVWELILAALLAFVLIKVTGVDREVIEKWVYVIVTLALVTGIIGTGHHYYFIGAPEFWHWWGGVFSALEPLPFFAMTLFAFNMVNKRRRDHPNRVATLWALGTGVMAFLG
;
A
#
# COMPACT_ATOMS: atom_id res chain seq x y z
N VAL A 1 15.61 -7.05 8.00
CA VAL A 1 14.49 -7.93 8.43
C VAL A 1 13.31 -7.12 8.97
N VAL A 2 13.50 -6.08 9.79
CA VAL A 2 12.34 -5.31 10.29
C VAL A 2 11.69 -4.50 9.16
N HIS A 3 12.28 -3.39 8.71
CA HIS A 3 11.67 -2.51 7.71
C HIS A 3 11.30 -3.23 6.40
N LEU A 4 12.26 -3.79 5.66
CA LEU A 4 11.96 -4.38 4.34
C LEU A 4 11.07 -5.62 4.38
N TRP A 5 11.22 -6.48 5.39
CA TRP A 5 10.44 -7.72 5.45
C TRP A 5 9.14 -7.57 6.23
N VAL A 6 9.13 -6.89 7.38
CA VAL A 6 7.89 -6.64 8.13
C VAL A 6 7.04 -5.55 7.48
N GLU A 7 7.62 -4.43 7.05
CA GLU A 7 6.83 -3.34 6.47
C GLU A 7 6.68 -3.57 4.96
N GLY A 8 7.80 -3.68 4.23
CA GLY A 8 7.79 -3.81 2.77
C GLY A 8 7.04 -5.05 2.25
N VAL A 9 7.44 -6.26 2.65
CA VAL A 9 6.83 -7.49 2.11
C VAL A 9 5.35 -7.65 2.52
N TRP A 10 4.99 -7.33 3.78
CA TRP A 10 3.59 -7.44 4.20
C TRP A 10 2.68 -6.43 3.51
N GLU A 11 3.19 -5.25 3.16
CA GLU A 11 2.45 -4.28 2.35
C GLU A 11 2.11 -4.85 0.96
N LEU A 12 3.06 -5.52 0.30
CA LEU A 12 2.82 -6.16 -1.01
C LEU A 12 1.79 -7.29 -0.91
N ILE A 13 1.87 -8.10 0.15
CA ILE A 13 0.89 -9.15 0.44
C ILE A 13 -0.49 -8.53 0.68
N LEU A 14 -0.56 -7.44 1.46
CA LEU A 14 -1.81 -6.72 1.73
C LEU A 14 -2.42 -6.19 0.44
N ALA A 15 -1.62 -5.56 -0.44
CA ALA A 15 -2.09 -5.07 -1.73
C ALA A 15 -2.67 -6.21 -2.59
N ALA A 16 -2.03 -7.37 -2.62
CA ALA A 16 -2.51 -8.55 -3.35
C ALA A 16 -3.83 -9.10 -2.76
N LEU A 17 -3.92 -9.21 -1.43
CA LEU A 17 -5.14 -9.66 -0.74
C LEU A 17 -6.29 -8.67 -0.96
N LEU A 18 -6.02 -7.38 -0.85
CA LEU A 18 -7.00 -6.32 -1.05
C LEU A 18 -7.50 -6.32 -2.50
N ALA A 19 -6.60 -6.46 -3.48
CA ALA A 19 -6.96 -6.61 -4.88
C ALA A 19 -7.83 -7.83 -5.13
N PHE A 20 -7.48 -8.99 -4.55
CA PHE A 20 -8.30 -10.19 -4.64
C PHE A 20 -9.70 -9.95 -4.07
N VAL A 21 -9.81 -9.38 -2.87
CA VAL A 21 -11.09 -9.08 -2.24
C VAL A 21 -11.90 -8.13 -3.11
N LEU A 22 -11.31 -7.05 -3.61
CA LEU A 22 -12.01 -6.05 -4.43
C LEU A 22 -12.46 -6.62 -5.78
N ILE A 23 -11.65 -7.44 -6.47
CA ILE A 23 -12.08 -8.16 -7.68
C ILE A 23 -13.34 -8.98 -7.37
N LYS A 24 -13.35 -9.70 -6.24
CA LYS A 24 -14.50 -10.49 -5.84
C LYS A 24 -15.66 -9.57 -5.47
N VAL A 25 -15.58 -8.71 -4.47
CA VAL A 25 -16.78 -8.03 -3.94
C VAL A 25 -17.35 -6.97 -4.87
N THR A 26 -16.54 -6.33 -5.74
CA THR A 26 -17.01 -5.21 -6.58
C THR A 26 -17.43 -5.63 -7.98
N GLY A 27 -16.82 -6.69 -8.54
CA GLY A 27 -17.00 -7.06 -9.95
C GLY A 27 -16.40 -6.04 -10.94
N VAL A 28 -15.50 -5.16 -10.49
CA VAL A 28 -14.69 -4.30 -11.38
C VAL A 28 -13.73 -5.16 -12.19
N ASP A 29 -13.47 -4.76 -13.44
CA ASP A 29 -12.58 -5.48 -14.33
C ASP A 29 -11.19 -5.61 -13.73
N ARG A 30 -10.65 -6.84 -13.79
CA ARG A 30 -9.34 -7.20 -13.23
C ARG A 30 -8.22 -6.30 -13.75
N GLU A 31 -8.27 -5.92 -15.03
CA GLU A 31 -7.29 -5.03 -15.65
C GLU A 31 -7.18 -3.69 -14.92
N VAL A 32 -8.30 -3.11 -14.48
CA VAL A 32 -8.30 -1.84 -13.74
C VAL A 32 -7.63 -2.02 -12.38
N ILE A 33 -8.00 -3.10 -11.67
CA ILE A 33 -7.45 -3.40 -10.35
C ILE A 33 -5.94 -3.69 -10.44
N GLU A 34 -5.49 -4.47 -11.42
CA GLU A 34 -4.08 -4.77 -11.61
C GLU A 34 -3.25 -3.51 -11.90
N LYS A 35 -3.76 -2.58 -12.72
CA LYS A 35 -3.09 -1.29 -12.96
C LYS A 35 -2.91 -0.49 -11.67
N TRP A 36 -3.92 -0.45 -10.79
CA TRP A 36 -3.79 0.17 -9.48
C TRP A 36 -2.72 -0.53 -8.62
N VAL A 37 -2.74 -1.86 -8.58
CA VAL A 37 -1.75 -2.64 -7.82
C VAL A 37 -0.33 -2.39 -8.33
N TYR A 38 -0.12 -2.33 -9.64
CA TYR A 38 1.21 -2.03 -10.20
C TYR A 38 1.72 -0.66 -9.74
N VAL A 39 0.86 0.36 -9.72
CA VAL A 39 1.23 1.70 -9.24
C VAL A 39 1.58 1.66 -7.75
N ILE A 40 0.72 1.05 -6.92
CA ILE A 40 0.93 0.97 -5.46
C ILE A 40 2.20 0.20 -5.13
N VAL A 41 2.41 -0.96 -5.73
CA VAL A 41 3.61 -1.80 -5.53
C VAL A 41 4.87 -1.06 -5.97
N THR A 42 4.82 -0.35 -7.10
CA THR A 42 5.97 0.43 -7.57
C THR A 42 6.31 1.55 -6.58
N LEU A 43 5.31 2.29 -6.11
CA LEU A 43 5.50 3.33 -5.10
C LEU A 43 6.11 2.73 -3.82
N ALA A 44 5.48 1.69 -3.26
CA ALA A 44 5.94 1.02 -2.05
C ALA A 44 7.40 0.54 -2.15
N LEU A 45 7.77 -0.11 -3.26
CA LEU A 45 9.14 -0.59 -3.46
C LEU A 45 10.14 0.56 -3.62
N VAL A 46 9.83 1.56 -4.43
CA VAL A 46 10.74 2.69 -4.67
C VAL A 46 10.97 3.48 -3.39
N THR A 47 9.90 3.78 -2.65
CA THR A 47 9.99 4.56 -1.40
C THR A 47 10.59 3.73 -0.28
N GLY A 48 10.09 2.52 0.00
CA GLY A 48 10.52 1.72 1.16
C GLY A 48 11.93 1.13 1.04
N ILE A 49 12.39 0.76 -0.17
CA ILE A 49 13.75 0.20 -0.32
C ILE A 49 14.81 1.22 0.08
N ILE A 50 14.70 2.46 -0.43
CA ILE A 50 15.65 3.52 -0.12
C ILE A 50 15.32 4.18 1.22
N GLY A 51 14.02 4.28 1.55
CA GLY A 51 13.49 4.84 2.78
C GLY A 51 13.90 4.07 4.04
N THR A 52 14.28 2.78 3.90
CA THR A 52 15.00 2.03 4.95
C THR A 52 16.17 2.83 5.55
N GLY A 53 16.78 3.71 4.74
CA GLY A 53 17.83 4.64 5.13
C GLY A 53 17.51 5.50 6.37
N HIS A 54 16.24 5.74 6.68
CA HIS A 54 15.85 6.50 7.87
C HIS A 54 16.21 5.82 9.20
N HIS A 55 16.46 4.50 9.20
CA HIS A 55 16.98 3.79 10.35
C HIS A 55 18.49 3.98 10.53
N TYR A 56 19.17 4.61 9.57
CA TYR A 56 20.62 4.76 9.57
C TYR A 56 21.11 6.11 10.11
N TYR A 57 20.22 7.06 10.39
CA TYR A 57 20.59 8.43 10.78
C TYR A 57 21.55 8.49 11.97
N PHE A 58 21.33 7.66 12.98
CA PHE A 58 22.00 7.81 14.29
C PHE A 58 22.76 6.55 14.74
N ILE A 59 23.11 5.67 13.79
CA ILE A 59 23.86 4.44 14.09
C ILE A 59 25.33 4.50 13.61
N GLY A 60 25.79 5.68 13.18
CA GLY A 60 27.15 5.88 12.66
C GLY A 60 27.33 5.55 11.17
N ALA A 61 26.23 5.46 10.40
CA ALA A 61 26.30 5.31 8.94
C ALA A 61 26.70 6.64 8.26
N PRO A 62 27.17 6.61 6.99
CA PRO A 62 27.53 7.82 6.26
C PRO A 62 26.41 8.86 6.18
N GLU A 63 26.76 10.15 6.26
CA GLU A 63 25.80 11.25 6.35
C GLU A 63 24.83 11.38 5.18
N PHE A 64 25.19 10.88 3.99
CA PHE A 64 24.31 10.91 2.81
C PHE A 64 22.98 10.20 3.04
N TRP A 65 22.90 9.28 4.01
CA TRP A 65 21.65 8.62 4.37
C TRP A 65 20.61 9.57 4.95
N HIS A 66 21.00 10.69 5.55
CA HIS A 66 20.05 11.73 5.98
C HIS A 66 19.24 12.27 4.80
N TRP A 67 19.90 12.45 3.64
CA TRP A 67 19.23 12.90 2.42
C TRP A 67 18.41 11.80 1.77
N TRP A 68 19.01 10.64 1.51
CA TRP A 68 18.32 9.54 0.83
C TRP A 68 17.21 8.93 1.69
N GLY A 69 17.49 8.60 2.94
CA GLY A 69 16.50 8.14 3.90
C GLY A 69 15.40 9.18 4.09
N GLY A 70 15.75 10.47 4.21
CA GLY A 70 14.79 11.53 4.49
C GLY A 70 13.81 11.78 3.36
N VAL A 71 14.30 11.84 2.13
CA VAL A 71 13.45 12.06 0.96
C VAL A 71 12.55 10.85 0.71
N PHE A 72 13.10 9.63 0.75
CA PHE A 72 12.33 8.45 0.37
C PHE A 72 11.37 7.99 1.48
N SER A 73 11.73 8.11 2.77
CA SER A 73 10.80 7.79 3.85
C SER A 73 9.66 8.80 3.97
N ALA A 74 9.90 10.08 3.64
CA ALA A 74 8.83 11.07 3.55
C ALA A 74 7.80 10.76 2.44
N LEU A 75 8.18 9.95 1.45
CA LEU A 75 7.29 9.52 0.38
C LEU A 75 6.56 8.20 0.68
N GLU A 76 6.99 7.44 1.70
CA GLU A 76 6.35 6.16 2.09
C GLU A 76 4.86 6.25 2.45
N PRO A 77 4.30 7.38 2.92
CA PRO A 77 2.84 7.50 3.08
C PRO A 77 2.03 7.48 1.77
N LEU A 78 2.65 7.75 0.63
CA LEU A 78 1.97 7.81 -0.68
C LEU A 78 1.34 6.49 -1.13
N PRO A 79 2.03 5.32 -1.11
CA PRO A 79 1.41 4.05 -1.46
C PRO A 79 0.21 3.70 -0.56
N PHE A 80 0.28 3.99 0.74
CA PHE A 80 -0.85 3.76 1.65
C PHE A 80 -2.03 4.69 1.36
N PHE A 81 -1.79 5.97 1.08
CA PHE A 81 -2.84 6.89 0.64
C PHE A 81 -3.49 6.43 -0.67
N ALA A 82 -2.66 6.00 -1.64
CA ALA A 82 -3.13 5.44 -2.90
C ALA A 82 -3.95 4.16 -2.69
N MET A 83 -3.60 3.33 -1.71
CA MET A 83 -4.35 2.14 -1.32
C MET A 83 -5.73 2.49 -0.75
N THR A 84 -5.83 3.54 0.08
CA THR A 84 -7.12 4.06 0.54
C THR A 84 -7.98 4.50 -0.65
N LEU A 85 -7.43 5.34 -1.55
CA LEU A 85 -8.16 5.80 -2.73
C LEU A 85 -8.59 4.64 -3.62
N PHE A 86 -7.70 3.67 -3.84
CA PHE A 86 -7.97 2.46 -4.59
C PHE A 86 -9.18 1.70 -4.05
N ALA A 87 -9.20 1.41 -2.73
CA ALA A 87 -10.30 0.66 -2.11
C ALA A 87 -11.65 1.36 -2.27
N PHE A 88 -11.71 2.67 -1.98
CA PHE A 88 -12.94 3.45 -2.13
C PHE A 88 -13.38 3.56 -3.60
N ASN A 89 -12.44 3.78 -4.52
CA ASN A 89 -12.74 3.91 -5.95
C ASN A 89 -13.33 2.60 -6.52
N MET A 90 -12.77 1.45 -6.16
CA MET A 90 -13.28 0.15 -6.61
C MET A 90 -14.68 -0.12 -6.06
N VAL A 91 -14.94 0.17 -4.78
CA VAL A 91 -16.26 -0.03 -4.17
C VAL A 91 -17.31 0.92 -4.74
N ASN A 92 -16.93 2.15 -5.07
CA ASN A 92 -17.82 3.13 -5.71
C ASN A 92 -18.15 2.76 -7.16
N LYS A 93 -17.22 2.11 -7.87
CA LYS A 93 -17.41 1.62 -9.25
C LYS A 93 -17.94 0.19 -9.33
N ARG A 94 -18.44 -0.37 -8.22
CA ARG A 94 -18.92 -1.74 -8.19
C ARG A 94 -20.01 -1.98 -9.23
N ARG A 95 -19.91 -3.11 -9.93
CA ARG A 95 -20.87 -3.57 -10.95
C ARG A 95 -21.83 -4.63 -10.42
N ARG A 96 -21.62 -5.10 -9.19
CA ARG A 96 -22.49 -6.06 -8.51
C ARG A 96 -22.68 -5.70 -7.05
N ASP A 97 -23.84 -6.07 -6.52
CA ASP A 97 -24.08 -6.06 -5.07
C ASP A 97 -23.72 -7.43 -4.50
N HIS A 98 -22.72 -7.48 -3.63
CA HIS A 98 -22.19 -8.71 -3.06
C HIS A 98 -22.72 -8.91 -1.64
N PRO A 99 -23.26 -10.10 -1.28
CA PRO A 99 -23.90 -10.30 0.02
C PRO A 99 -22.92 -10.19 1.19
N ASN A 100 -21.64 -10.48 0.98
CA ASN A 100 -20.61 -10.32 2.01
C ASN A 100 -20.17 -8.85 2.19
N ARG A 101 -20.97 -8.10 2.96
CA ARG A 101 -20.69 -6.71 3.31
C ARG A 101 -19.50 -6.56 4.26
N VAL A 102 -19.22 -7.58 5.09
CA VAL A 102 -18.08 -7.58 6.02
C VAL A 102 -16.76 -7.53 5.25
N ALA A 103 -16.63 -8.30 4.17
CA ALA A 103 -15.44 -8.26 3.32
C ALA A 103 -15.22 -6.88 2.66
N THR A 104 -16.30 -6.20 2.26
CA THR A 104 -16.22 -4.84 1.70
C THR A 104 -15.82 -3.83 2.76
N LEU A 105 -16.42 -3.92 3.96
CA LEU A 105 -16.06 -3.05 5.09
C LEU A 105 -14.61 -3.28 5.53
N TRP A 106 -14.16 -4.53 5.57
CA TRP A 106 -12.77 -4.88 5.85
C TRP A 106 -11.84 -4.25 4.80
N ALA A 107 -12.16 -4.37 3.51
CA ALA A 107 -11.32 -3.78 2.45
C ALA A 107 -11.18 -2.25 2.58
N LEU A 108 -12.28 -1.55 2.85
CA LEU A 108 -12.26 -0.11 3.07
C LEU A 108 -11.51 0.27 4.36
N GLY A 109 -11.82 -0.42 5.46
CA GLY A 109 -11.23 -0.16 6.77
C GLY A 109 -9.73 -0.43 6.81
N THR A 110 -9.27 -1.56 6.22
CA THR A 110 -7.84 -1.89 6.14
C THR A 110 -7.08 -0.82 5.35
N GLY A 111 -7.64 -0.32 4.24
CA GLY A 111 -7.02 0.73 3.44
C GLY A 111 -6.89 2.06 4.19
N VAL A 112 -7.83 2.38 5.09
CA VAL A 112 -7.76 3.57 5.95
C VAL A 112 -6.75 3.37 7.08
N MET A 113 -6.82 2.25 7.79
CA MET A 113 -5.92 1.96 8.90
C MET A 113 -4.46 1.90 8.45
N ALA A 114 -4.19 1.28 7.29
CA ALA A 114 -2.84 1.22 6.73
C ALA A 114 -2.24 2.62 6.44
N PHE A 115 -3.08 3.63 6.14
CA PHE A 115 -2.62 4.99 5.92
C PHE A 115 -2.45 5.80 7.21
N LEU A 116 -3.30 5.59 8.22
CA LEU A 116 -3.27 6.37 9.45
C LEU A 116 -2.27 5.85 10.50
N GLY A 117 -1.91 4.56 10.44
CA GLY A 117 -1.11 3.89 11.48
C GLY A 117 -1.97 3.35 12.60
#